data_AF-A4JSC4-F1
#
_entry.id   AF-A4JSC4-F1
#
_cell.length_a   1.000
_cell.length_b   1.000
_cell.length_c   1.000
_cell.angle_alpha   90.00
_cell.angle_beta   90.00
_cell.angle_gamma   90.00
#
_symmetry.space_group_name_H-M   'P 1'
#
loop_
_entity.id
_entity.type
_entity.pdbx_description
1 polymer ?
#
loop_
_entity_poly.entity_id
_entity_poly.type
_entity_poly.pdbx_seq_one_letter_code
_entity_poly.pdbx_strand_id
1 'polypeptide(L)'
;MSPDALRAAAPGTHRLPALAGLPIVAVTAEASVFAAASAPAVAQLNAAGSRAEVLHLPDHRVFGNGHGLIYEKNSDEALAPVLSWLVEHTEAAEPLHSTS
;
A
#
# COMPACT_ATOMS: atom_id res chain seq x y z
N MET A 1 11.73 25.96 -5.65
CA MET A 1 10.33 25.83 -6.11
C MET A 1 9.45 26.50 -5.07
N SER A 2 8.48 27.34 -5.48
CA SER A 2 7.52 27.94 -4.55
C SER A 2 6.39 26.95 -4.20
N PRO A 3 5.70 27.13 -3.05
CA PRO A 3 4.54 26.30 -2.71
C PRO A 3 3.44 26.29 -3.79
N ASP A 4 3.20 27.41 -4.45
CA ASP A 4 2.17 27.51 -5.49
C ASP A 4 2.58 26.78 -6.77
N ALA A 5 3.85 26.84 -7.15
CA ALA A 5 4.37 26.05 -8.27
C ALA A 5 4.26 24.54 -8.00
N LEU A 6 4.44 24.10 -6.76
CA LEU A 6 4.25 22.70 -6.37
C LEU A 6 2.78 22.27 -6.46
N ARG A 7 1.83 23.10 -5.98
CA ARG A 7 0.39 22.78 -6.05
C ARG A 7 -0.15 22.73 -7.47
N ALA A 8 0.38 23.55 -8.37
CA ALA A 8 -0.03 23.60 -9.77
C ALA A 8 0.59 22.48 -10.64
N ALA A 9 1.63 21.80 -10.14
CA ALA A 9 2.32 20.75 -10.87
C ALA A 9 1.43 19.51 -11.02
N ALA A 10 1.52 18.83 -12.16
CA ALA A 10 0.84 17.55 -12.36
C ALA A 10 1.36 16.48 -11.38
N PRO A 11 0.52 15.52 -10.95
CA PRO A 11 0.94 14.32 -10.23
C PRO A 11 2.22 13.70 -10.79
N GLY A 12 3.21 13.44 -9.93
CA GLY A 12 4.50 12.89 -10.34
C GLY A 12 5.43 13.84 -11.10
N THR A 13 5.15 15.13 -11.21
CA THR A 13 6.15 16.11 -11.70
C THR A 13 7.37 16.13 -10.78
N HIS A 14 7.15 15.88 -9.48
CA HIS A 14 8.19 15.81 -8.48
C HIS A 14 8.25 14.41 -7.89
N ARG A 15 9.46 13.84 -7.85
CA ARG A 15 9.74 12.57 -7.16
C ARG A 15 10.07 12.83 -5.70
N LEU A 16 9.80 11.83 -4.86
CA LEU A 16 10.21 11.81 -3.46
C LEU A 16 11.34 10.77 -3.33
N PRO A 17 12.62 11.19 -3.26
CA PRO A 17 13.74 10.25 -3.26
C PRO A 17 13.67 9.18 -2.17
N ALA A 18 13.12 9.53 -1.00
CA ALA A 18 12.93 8.60 0.11
C ALA A 18 11.89 7.49 -0.17
N LEU A 19 11.04 7.66 -1.17
CA LEU A 19 10.04 6.66 -1.58
C LEU A 19 10.49 5.85 -2.80
N ALA A 20 11.65 6.13 -3.38
CA ALA A 20 12.09 5.50 -4.61
C ALA A 20 12.18 3.97 -4.44
N GLY A 21 11.32 3.25 -5.17
CA GLY A 21 11.26 1.78 -5.14
C GLY A 21 10.67 1.18 -3.86
N LEU A 22 10.27 1.99 -2.89
CA LEU A 22 9.71 1.51 -1.61
C LEU A 22 8.38 0.76 -1.86
N PRO A 23 8.24 -0.50 -1.43
CA PRO A 23 6.95 -1.18 -1.42
C PRO A 23 5.98 -0.50 -0.45
N ILE A 24 4.76 -0.22 -0.90
CA ILE A 24 3.71 0.39 -0.08
C ILE A 24 2.38 -0.31 -0.38
N VAL A 25 1.61 -0.64 0.64
CA VAL A 25 0.25 -1.18 0.47
C VAL A 25 -0.78 -0.30 1.16
N ALA A 26 -1.85 0.04 0.44
CA ALA A 26 -3.04 0.66 1.00
C ALA A 26 -4.10 -0.43 1.22
N VAL A 27 -4.43 -0.72 2.48
CA VAL A 27 -5.40 -1.75 2.84
C VAL A 27 -6.81 -1.17 2.87
N THR A 28 -7.75 -1.80 2.17
CA THR A 28 -9.15 -1.39 2.08
C THR A 28 -10.11 -2.54 2.34
N ALA A 29 -11.34 -2.22 2.73
CA ALA A 29 -12.41 -3.19 2.97
C ALA A 29 -13.70 -2.77 2.26
N GLU A 30 -14.65 -3.69 2.17
CA GLU A 30 -15.93 -3.54 1.47
C GLU A 30 -16.73 -2.31 1.94
N ALA A 31 -16.82 -2.08 3.25
CA ALA A 31 -17.57 -0.97 3.83
C ALA A 31 -16.70 0.27 4.15
N SER A 32 -15.47 0.32 3.64
CA SER A 32 -14.56 1.42 3.93
C SER A 32 -14.91 2.65 3.08
N VAL A 33 -15.30 3.75 3.74
CA VAL A 33 -15.57 5.05 3.07
C VAL A 33 -14.35 5.64 2.36
N PHE A 34 -13.15 5.13 2.65
CA PHE A 34 -11.89 5.56 2.04
C PHE A 34 -11.46 4.67 0.87
N ALA A 35 -12.17 3.59 0.56
CA ALA A 35 -11.84 2.70 -0.56
C ALA A 35 -11.71 3.48 -1.88
N ALA A 36 -12.65 4.40 -2.16
CA ALA A 36 -12.61 5.26 -3.35
C ALA A 36 -11.40 6.20 -3.40
N ALA A 37 -10.90 6.65 -2.24
CA ALA A 37 -9.73 7.53 -2.15
C ALA A 37 -8.40 6.77 -2.29
N SER A 38 -8.42 5.45 -2.18
CA SER A 38 -7.22 4.61 -2.13
C SER A 38 -6.53 4.54 -3.49
N ALA A 39 -7.30 4.42 -4.59
CA ALA A 39 -6.73 4.35 -5.94
C ALA A 39 -6.00 5.65 -6.35
N PRO A 40 -6.58 6.86 -6.18
CA PRO A 40 -5.86 8.11 -6.43
C PRO A 40 -4.60 8.29 -5.56
N ALA A 41 -4.66 7.89 -4.28
CA ALA A 41 -3.51 7.98 -3.38
C ALA A 41 -2.36 7.06 -3.84
N VAL A 42 -2.67 5.81 -4.20
CA VAL A 42 -1.69 4.86 -4.75
C VAL A 42 -1.08 5.37 -6.06
N ALA A 43 -1.90 5.94 -6.96
CA ALA A 43 -1.41 6.52 -8.19
C ALA A 43 -0.40 7.65 -7.94
N GLN A 44 -0.67 8.53 -6.96
CA GLN A 44 0.24 9.61 -6.59
C GLN A 44 1.56 9.09 -6.00
N LEU A 45 1.51 8.05 -5.15
CA LEU A 45 2.71 7.44 -4.56
C LEU A 45 3.60 6.82 -5.66
N ASN A 46 2.99 6.08 -6.60
CA ASN A 46 3.69 5.54 -7.76
C ASN A 46 4.30 6.64 -8.64
N ALA A 47 3.55 7.73 -8.87
CA ALA A 47 4.04 8.89 -9.60
C ALA A 47 5.20 9.61 -8.87
N ALA A 48 5.25 9.52 -7.54
CA ALA A 48 6.36 10.01 -6.72
C ALA A 48 7.57 9.06 -6.68
N GLY A 49 7.46 7.84 -7.21
CA GLY A 49 8.55 6.88 -7.42
C GLY A 49 8.48 5.59 -6.59
N SER A 50 7.41 5.35 -5.83
CA SER A 50 7.25 4.12 -5.05
C SER A 50 6.78 2.92 -5.88
N ARG A 51 6.61 1.77 -5.20
CA ARG A 51 5.90 0.59 -5.69
C ARG A 51 4.68 0.37 -4.79
N ALA A 52 3.63 1.15 -5.04
CA ALA A 52 2.42 1.17 -4.25
C ALA A 52 1.29 0.35 -4.91
N GLU A 53 0.53 -0.38 -4.10
CA GLU A 53 -0.66 -1.11 -4.52
C GLU A 53 -1.81 -1.01 -3.51
N VAL A 54 -2.99 -1.48 -3.92
CA VAL A 54 -4.18 -1.57 -3.05
C VAL A 54 -4.39 -3.04 -2.70
N LEU A 55 -4.49 -3.35 -1.41
CA LEU A 55 -4.95 -4.64 -0.92
C LEU A 55 -6.41 -4.49 -0.53
N HIS A 56 -7.30 -5.11 -1.31
CA HIS A 56 -8.73 -5.11 -1.05
C HIS A 56 -9.13 -6.40 -0.34
N LEU A 57 -9.48 -6.32 0.95
CA LEU A 57 -9.75 -7.49 1.80
C LEU A 57 -10.74 -8.52 1.20
N PRO A 58 -11.83 -8.11 0.51
CA PRO A 58 -12.71 -9.05 -0.19
C PRO A 58 -12.02 -9.94 -1.23
N ASP A 59 -10.97 -9.46 -1.91
CA ASP A 59 -10.20 -10.27 -2.87
C ASP A 59 -9.40 -11.39 -2.18
N HIS A 60 -9.14 -11.22 -0.88
CA HIS A 60 -8.50 -12.21 0.01
C HIS A 60 -9.54 -12.98 0.84
N ARG A 61 -10.82 -12.90 0.46
CA ARG A 61 -11.96 -13.55 1.14
C ARG A 61 -12.20 -13.09 2.57
N VAL A 62 -11.79 -11.87 2.92
CA VAL A 62 -12.06 -11.26 4.23
C VAL A 62 -13.17 -10.22 4.08
N PHE A 63 -14.28 -10.41 4.79
CA PHE A 63 -15.51 -9.64 4.60
C PHE A 63 -15.98 -8.95 5.89
N GLY A 64 -16.97 -8.06 5.76
CA GLY A 64 -17.67 -7.44 6.89
C GLY A 64 -16.92 -6.33 7.62
N ASN A 65 -15.71 -5.97 7.17
CA ASN A 65 -14.87 -4.94 7.78
C ASN A 65 -15.23 -3.53 7.30
N GLY A 66 -15.24 -2.57 8.23
CA GLY A 66 -15.27 -1.13 7.95
C GLY A 66 -13.86 -0.55 7.76
N HIS A 67 -13.67 0.74 8.08
CA HIS A 67 -12.37 1.39 7.99
C HIS A 67 -11.43 1.04 9.15
N GLY A 68 -11.99 0.89 10.36
CA GLY A 68 -11.23 0.66 11.59
C GLY A 68 -10.79 -0.79 11.77
N LEU A 69 -10.13 -1.38 10.77
CA LEU A 69 -9.81 -2.81 10.66
C LEU A 69 -9.30 -3.44 11.97
N ILE A 70 -8.42 -2.73 12.68
CA ILE A 70 -7.80 -3.22 13.91
C ILE A 70 -8.76 -3.31 15.11
N TYR A 71 -9.93 -2.67 15.03
CA TYR A 71 -10.96 -2.65 16.07
C TYR A 71 -12.14 -3.57 15.78
N GLU A 72 -12.19 -4.16 14.59
CA GLU A 72 -13.27 -5.05 14.17
C GLU A 72 -13.11 -6.44 14.80
N LYS A 73 -14.22 -7.19 14.92
CA LYS A 73 -14.23 -8.51 15.59
C LYS A 73 -13.33 -9.55 14.92
N ASN A 74 -13.10 -9.43 13.62
CA ASN A 74 -12.25 -10.32 12.83
C ASN A 74 -10.93 -9.64 12.46
N SER A 75 -10.39 -8.79 13.32
CA SER A 75 -9.10 -8.11 13.10
C SER A 75 -7.95 -9.08 12.83
N ASP A 76 -7.92 -10.25 13.48
CA ASP A 76 -6.94 -11.31 13.20
C ASP A 76 -7.04 -11.84 11.76
N GLU A 77 -8.27 -11.99 11.25
CA GLU A 77 -8.52 -12.40 9.87
C GLU A 77 -8.08 -11.31 8.88
N ALA A 78 -8.36 -10.04 9.19
CA ALA A 78 -7.94 -8.89 8.39
C ALA A 78 -6.42 -8.68 8.40
N LEU A 79 -5.73 -9.09 9.48
CA LEU A 79 -4.28 -9.00 9.60
C LEU A 79 -3.55 -10.03 8.73
N ALA A 80 -4.12 -11.22 8.53
CA ALA A 80 -3.49 -12.30 7.77
C ALA A 80 -3.00 -11.89 6.36
N PRO A 81 -3.80 -11.25 5.48
CA PRO A 81 -3.31 -10.84 4.16
C PRO A 81 -2.26 -9.72 4.24
N VAL A 82 -2.30 -8.87 5.26
CA VAL A 82 -1.28 -7.82 5.48
C VAL A 82 0.06 -8.45 5.87
N LEU A 83 0.05 -9.47 6.72
CA LEU A 83 1.26 -10.21 7.08
C LEU A 83 1.85 -10.96 5.87
N SER A 84 1.02 -11.60 5.05
CA SER A 84 1.48 -12.23 3.81
C SER A 84 2.19 -11.22 2.90
N TRP A 85 1.57 -10.06 2.69
CA TRP A 85 2.14 -8.99 1.89
C TRP A 85 3.47 -8.50 2.44
N LEU A 86 3.57 -8.30 3.76
CA LEU A 86 4.81 -7.89 4.41
C LEU A 86 5.91 -8.92 4.19
N VAL A 87 5.65 -10.21 4.45
CA VAL A 87 6.62 -11.28 4.23
C VAL A 87 7.14 -11.28 2.79
N GLU A 88 6.25 -11.19 1.81
CA GLU A 88 6.61 -11.16 0.38
C GLU A 88 7.47 -9.95 -0.02
N HIS A 89 7.39 -8.84 0.72
CA HIS A 89 8.01 -7.56 0.35
C HIS A 89 9.11 -7.07 1.31
N THR A 90 9.33 -7.73 2.45
CA THR A 90 10.38 -7.38 3.43
C THR A 90 11.39 -8.48 3.66
N GLU A 91 11.01 -9.75 3.54
CA GLU A 91 11.97 -10.86 3.57
C GLU A 91 12.64 -10.86 2.19
N ALA A 92 13.81 -10.23 2.09
CA ALA A 92 14.66 -10.44 0.92
C ALA A 92 14.86 -11.95 0.76
N ALA A 93 14.66 -12.45 -0.46
CA ALA A 93 15.19 -13.73 -0.89
C ALA A 93 16.63 -13.86 -0.37
N GLU A 94 16.85 -14.68 0.67
CA GLU A 94 18.19 -15.14 0.96
C GLU A 94 18.68 -15.80 -0.34
N PRO A 95 19.78 -15.33 -0.95
CA PRO A 95 20.42 -16.14 -1.96
C PRO A 95 20.86 -17.42 -1.23
N LEU A 96 20.22 -18.54 -1.59
CA LEU A 96 20.75 -19.87 -1.29
C LEU A 96 22.23 -19.84 -1.63
N HIS A 97 23.08 -19.83 -0.61
CA HIS A 97 24.52 -19.92 -0.78
C HIS A 97 24.79 -21.14 -1.67
N SER A 98 25.26 -20.90 -2.89
CA SER A 98 25.85 -21.95 -3.72
C SER A 98 27.08 -22.46 -2.99
N THR A 99 26.93 -23.57 -2.27
CA THR A 99 28.05 -24.39 -1.85
C THR A 99 28.67 -24.98 -3.12
N SER A 100 29.82 -24.45 -3.52
CA SER A 100 30.77 -25.13 -4.39
C SER A 100 31.59 -26.14 -3.59
#